data_AF-A0A392VV66-F1
#
_entry.id   AF-A0A392VV66-F1
#
_cell.length_a   1.000
_cell.length_b   1.000
_cell.length_c   1.000
_cell.angle_alpha   90.00
_cell.angle_beta   90.00
_cell.angle_gamma   90.00
#
_symmetry.space_group_name_H-M   'P 1'
#
loop_
_entity.id
_entity.type
_entity.pdbx_description
1 polymer ?
#
loop_
_entity_poly.entity_id
_entity_poly.type
_entity_poly.pdbx_seq_one_letter_code
_entity_poly.pdbx_strand_id
1 'polypeptide(L)' 'MPAGEITVTIDDVSCLLHLPLRGRLLDHTSLSKEDGVTVMVDLLGAEPADALYDVKK' A
#
# COMPACT_ATOMS: atom_id res chain seq x y z
N MET A 1 14.73 -10.13 9.18
CA MET A 1 14.10 -10.84 8.05
C MET A 1 14.37 -12.33 8.26
N PRO A 2 13.35 -13.19 8.28
CA PRO A 2 13.56 -14.63 8.42
C PRO A 2 14.32 -15.15 7.20
N ALA A 3 15.22 -16.12 7.39
CA ALA A 3 15.99 -16.69 6.29
C ALA A 3 15.05 -17.42 5.32
N GLY A 4 14.96 -16.94 4.08
CA GLY A 4 14.16 -17.55 3.00
C GLY A 4 13.17 -16.61 2.31
N GLU A 5 12.95 -15.40 2.81
CA GLU A 5 12.13 -14.39 2.15
C GLU A 5 13.02 -13.50 1.26
N ILE A 6 12.88 -13.62 -0.06
CA ILE A 6 13.49 -12.69 -1.03
C ILE A 6 12.45 -11.61 -1.31
N THR A 7 12.63 -10.45 -0.72
CA THR A 7 11.88 -9.24 -1.10
C THR A 7 12.50 -8.68 -2.38
N VAL A 8 11.78 -8.74 -3.48
CA VAL A 8 12.17 -8.17 -4.78
C VAL A 8 11.17 -7.07 -5.13
N THR A 9 11.64 -5.92 -5.60
CA THR A 9 10.72 -4.85 -6.01
C THR A 9 10.11 -5.18 -7.37
N ILE A 10 8.99 -4.53 -7.69
CA ILE A 10 8.33 -4.72 -9.00
C ILE A 10 9.24 -4.25 -10.15
N ASP A 11 10.07 -3.24 -9.94
CA ASP A 11 11.04 -2.78 -10.93
C ASP A 11 12.18 -3.79 -11.17
N ASP A 12 12.66 -4.46 -10.11
CA ASP A 12 13.63 -5.54 -10.22
C ASP A 12 13.07 -6.71 -11.05
N VAL A 13 11.82 -7.11 -10.83
CA VAL A 13 11.15 -8.19 -11.60
C VAL A 13 10.98 -7.81 -13.07
N SER A 14 10.62 -6.56 -13.36
CA SER A 14 10.51 -6.06 -14.74
C SER A 14 11.86 -6.09 -15.44
N CYS A 15 12.93 -5.67 -14.76
CA CYS A 15 14.29 -5.69 -15.29
C CYS A 15 14.81 -7.11 -15.50
N LEU A 16 14.53 -8.04 -14.57
CA LEU A 16 15.02 -9.41 -14.61
C LEU A 16 14.29 -10.27 -15.66
N LEU A 17 13.00 -10.03 -15.87
CA LEU A 17 12.18 -10.83 -16.78
C LEU A 17 11.95 -10.17 -18.15
N HIS A 18 12.46 -8.95 -18.35
CA HIS A 18 12.18 -8.12 -19.53
C HIS A 18 10.67 -7.93 -19.81
N LEU A 19 9.84 -8.03 -18.77
CA LEU A 19 8.40 -7.79 -18.91
C LEU A 19 8.14 -6.28 -18.88
N PRO A 20 7.48 -5.71 -19.90
CA PRO A 20 7.09 -4.32 -19.86
C PRO A 20 6.05 -4.11 -18.75
N LEU A 21 6.33 -3.22 -17.80
CA LEU A 21 5.33 -2.74 -16.86
C LEU A 21 4.26 -1.97 -17.64
N ARG A 22 3.08 -2.58 -17.78
CA ARG A 22 1.91 -2.00 -18.45
C ARG A 22 0.79 -1.80 -17.44
N GLY A 23 0.13 -0.65 -17.50
CA GLY A 23 -0.93 -0.26 -16.57
C GLY A 23 -0.62 1.08 -15.91
N ARG A 24 -1.61 1.64 -15.23
CA ARG A 24 -1.40 2.82 -14.37
C ARG A 24 -0.87 2.31 -13.03
N LEU A 25 0.32 2.72 -12.64
CA LEU A 25 0.77 2.57 -11.25
C LEU A 25 -0.18 3.35 -10.34
N LEU A 26 -0.20 3.04 -9.04
CA LEU A 26 -1.11 3.71 -8.12
C LEU A 26 -0.95 5.23 -8.24
N ASP A 27 -1.95 5.89 -8.83
CA ASP A 27 -1.97 7.35 -8.96
C ASP A 27 -2.40 7.87 -7.59
N HIS A 28 -1.45 8.46 -6.86
CA HIS A 28 -1.72 8.95 -5.51
C HIS A 28 -2.70 10.11 -5.57
N THR A 29 -3.99 9.80 -5.43
CA THR A 29 -5.00 10.81 -5.13
C THR A 29 -4.93 11.02 -3.62
N SER A 30 -4.69 12.26 -3.19
CA SER A 30 -4.66 12.58 -1.77
C SER A 30 -6.02 12.28 -1.15
N LEU A 31 -6.04 11.36 -0.19
CA LEU A 31 -7.22 11.05 0.60
C LEU A 31 -7.27 12.01 1.80
N SER A 32 -8.45 12.50 2.15
CA SER A 32 -8.60 13.29 3.38
C SER A 32 -8.39 12.40 4.61
N LYS A 33 -8.13 13.01 5.77
CA LYS A 33 -7.93 12.24 7.00
C LYS A 33 -9.19 11.47 7.41
N GLU A 34 -10.35 12.08 7.24
CA GLU A 34 -11.67 11.48 7.49
C GLU A 34 -11.96 10.31 6.55
N ASP A 35 -11.66 10.48 5.25
CA ASP A 35 -11.81 9.39 4.28
C ASP A 35 -10.82 8.26 4.57
N GLY A 36 -9.59 8.58 5.00
CA GLY A 36 -8.58 7.59 5.37
C GLY A 36 -9.01 6.71 6.54
N VAL A 37 -9.59 7.31 7.58
CA VAL A 37 -10.15 6.55 8.72
C VAL A 37 -11.31 5.67 8.26
N THR A 38 -12.21 6.20 7.44
CA THR A 38 -13.37 5.47 6.92
C THR A 38 -12.92 4.25 6.12
N VAL A 39 -11.96 4.42 5.20
CA VAL A 39 -11.40 3.33 4.39
C VAL A 39 -10.70 2.28 5.24
N MET A 40 -9.95 2.69 6.27
CA MET A 40 -9.28 1.75 7.19
C MET A 40 -10.28 0.90 7.98
N VAL A 41 -11.35 1.50 8.49
CA VAL A 41 -12.37 0.76 9.26
C VAL A 41 -13.19 -0.13 8.32
N ASP A 42 -13.72 0.42 7.23
CA ASP A 42 -14.71 -0.26 6.40
C ASP A 42 -14.10 -1.32 5.48
N LEU A 43 -12.90 -1.06 4.92
CA LEU A 43 -12.26 -1.97 3.96
C LEU A 43 -11.20 -2.87 4.58
N LEU A 44 -10.52 -2.40 5.63
CA LEU A 44 -9.42 -3.13 6.27
C LEU A 44 -9.80 -3.69 7.65
N GLY A 45 -10.99 -3.35 8.18
CA GLY A 45 -11.46 -3.85 9.47
C GLY A 45 -10.65 -3.33 10.66
N ALA A 46 -9.97 -2.18 10.51
CA ALA A 46 -9.20 -1.58 11.59
C ALA A 46 -10.10 -1.11 12.74
N GLU A 47 -9.59 -1.16 13.98
CA GLU A 47 -10.29 -0.51 15.09
C GLU A 47 -10.31 1.02 14.87
N PRO A 48 -11.44 1.70 15.11
CA PRO A 48 -11.55 3.14 14.87
C PRO A 48 -10.51 3.98 15.61
N ALA A 49 -10.12 3.55 16.82
CA ALA A 49 -9.11 4.24 17.63
C ALA A 49 -7.72 4.18 16.99
N ASP A 50 -7.36 3.02 16.43
CA ASP A 50 -6.09 2.78 15.75
C ASP A 50 -6.06 3.51 14.40
N ALA A 51 -7.14 3.45 13.63
CA ALA A 51 -7.28 4.20 12.38
C ALA A 51 -7.15 5.71 12.61
N LEU A 52 -7.75 6.26 13.67
CA LEU A 52 -7.61 7.66 14.05
C LEU A 52 -6.19 8.03 14.49
N TYR A 53 -5.44 7.09 15.06
CA TYR A 53 -4.05 7.30 15.44
C TYR A 53 -3.13 7.29 14.20
N ASP A 54 -3.32 6.34 13.30
CA ASP A 54 -2.48 6.14 12.13
C ASP A 54 -2.58 7.31 11.13
N VAL A 55 -3.76 7.89 10.98
CA VAL A 55 -3.98 9.01 10.04
C VAL A 55 -3.51 10.36 10.62
N LYS A 56 -3.08 10.41 11.90
CA LYS A 56 -2.52 11.63 12.52
C LYS A 56 -1.04 11.87 12.20
N LYS A 57 -0.29 10.85 11.78
CA LYS A 57 1.08 11.02 11.28
C LYS A 57 1.14 11.84 10.00
#